data_AF-A0A8S4N061-F1
#
_entry.id   AF-A0A8S4N061-F1
#
_cell.length_a   1.000
_cell.length_b   1.000
_cell.length_c   1.000
_cell.angle_alpha   90.00
_cell.angle_beta   90.00
_cell.angle_gamma   90.00
#
_symmetry.space_group_name_H-M   'P 1'
#
loop_
_entity.id
_entity.type
_entity.pdbx_description
1 polymer ?
#
loop_
_entity_poly.entity_id
_entity_poly.type
_entity_poly.pdbx_seq_one_letter_code
_entity_poly.pdbx_strand_id
1 'polypeptide(L)'
;MRQQVVFLLITFQNILSTDGGAPKCTCKEDIDKLKETMRTFTSDINNEIATMKSEIAKLVLEMAKLVTNMNMGLIIGKLNTLTNEINENGERLDTLTNEINENGERLDTLTNENNEKMATLKTELTSTINQNKVKLDALKTQMTETNSCACESRKQRRRIYYAGGYIYTFAQAKAYCEGQGHTIATPGQMDAAFELGMAICGYGWLSDGSIRYPTQMPSHTGGCGKRGVNTIFNRNPHHLFGVYCSR
;
A
#
# COMPACT_ATOMS: atom_id res chain seq x y z
N MET A 1 46.37 52.43 72.25
CA MET A 1 47.77 52.27 71.76
C MET A 1 48.53 53.52 71.27
N ARG A 2 48.14 54.26 70.20
CA ARG A 2 49.00 55.30 69.56
C ARG A 2 49.53 56.39 70.51
N GLN A 3 48.72 56.88 71.44
CA GLN A 3 49.16 57.91 72.41
C GLN A 3 50.15 57.37 73.46
N GLN A 4 50.03 56.09 73.86
CA GLN A 4 50.92 55.49 74.86
C GLN A 4 52.28 55.10 74.27
N VAL A 5 52.34 54.67 73.00
CA VAL A 5 53.61 54.45 72.29
C VAL A 5 54.38 55.76 72.15
N VAL A 6 53.67 56.85 71.84
CA VAL A 6 54.26 58.20 71.81
C VAL A 6 54.76 58.61 73.20
N PHE A 7 54.00 58.31 74.27
CA PHE A 7 54.40 58.60 75.65
C PHE A 7 55.65 57.81 76.08
N LEU A 8 55.74 56.51 75.72
CA LEU A 8 56.90 55.65 75.94
C LEU A 8 58.14 56.13 75.17
N LEU A 9 57.97 56.56 73.92
CA LEU A 9 59.05 57.14 73.13
C LEU A 9 59.55 58.45 73.76
N ILE A 10 58.64 59.31 74.23
CA ILE A 10 59.00 60.58 74.90
C ILE A 10 59.73 60.33 76.23
N THR A 11 59.28 59.39 77.07
CA THR A 11 59.98 59.04 78.32
C THR A 11 61.35 58.44 78.05
N PHE A 12 61.49 57.57 77.04
CA PHE A 12 62.78 57.00 76.64
C PHE A 12 63.74 58.08 76.10
N GLN A 13 63.24 59.03 75.29
CA GLN A 13 64.01 60.16 74.78
C GLN A 13 64.52 61.07 75.92
N ASN A 14 63.66 61.36 76.91
CA ASN A 14 64.01 62.20 78.06
C ASN A 14 65.08 61.58 78.96
N ILE A 15 65.13 60.25 79.06
CA ILE A 15 66.17 59.52 79.82
C ILE A 15 67.53 59.61 79.09
N LEU A 16 67.54 59.56 77.76
CA LEU A 16 68.76 59.59 76.94
C LEU A 16 69.40 60.99 76.82
N SER A 17 68.66 62.08 77.09
CA SER A 17 69.15 63.45 76.94
C SER A 17 69.86 64.05 78.18
N THR A 18 70.31 63.23 79.14
CA THR A 18 71.09 63.75 80.28
C THR A 18 72.58 63.85 79.93
N ASP A 19 72.96 65.03 79.44
CA ASP A 19 74.34 65.38 79.08
C ASP A 19 75.16 65.84 80.31
N GLY A 20 76.38 65.31 80.42
CA GLY A 20 77.53 65.73 81.23
C GLY A 20 77.36 66.40 82.61
N GLY A 21 77.48 65.63 83.71
CA GLY A 21 77.93 66.13 85.02
C GLY A 21 77.47 65.32 86.25
N ALA A 22 78.42 64.64 86.93
CA ALA A 22 78.40 63.95 88.25
C ALA A 22 77.08 63.27 88.76
N PRO A 23 77.12 62.01 89.24
CA PRO A 23 75.94 61.17 89.40
C PRO A 23 75.09 61.57 90.61
N LYS A 24 73.94 62.20 90.37
CA LYS A 24 72.81 62.20 91.33
C LYS A 24 72.03 60.90 91.14
N CYS A 25 71.52 60.33 92.24
CA CYS A 25 70.80 59.04 92.28
C CYS A 25 69.43 59.04 91.54
N THR A 26 69.36 59.47 90.27
CA THR A 26 68.13 59.54 89.46
C THR A 26 67.84 58.25 88.69
N CYS A 27 68.88 57.46 88.41
CA CYS A 27 68.76 56.26 87.58
C CYS A 27 67.81 55.19 88.16
N LYS A 28 67.70 55.05 89.49
CA LYS A 28 66.81 54.05 90.11
C LYS A 28 65.33 54.42 90.00
N GLU A 29 65.00 55.69 90.23
CA GLU A 29 63.62 56.19 90.21
C GLU A 29 63.06 56.25 88.77
N ASP A 30 63.90 56.64 87.80
CA ASP A 30 63.56 56.62 86.38
C ASP A 30 63.35 55.19 85.85
N ILE A 31 64.19 54.24 86.29
CA ILE A 31 64.01 52.81 85.97
C ILE A 31 62.69 52.27 86.56
N ASP A 32 62.33 52.65 87.78
CA ASP A 32 61.10 52.17 88.42
C ASP A 32 59.85 52.78 87.78
N LYS A 33 59.91 54.05 87.36
CA LYS A 33 58.84 54.69 86.56
C LYS A 33 58.71 54.07 85.17
N LEU A 34 59.82 53.72 84.53
CA LEU A 34 59.83 52.99 83.25
C LEU A 34 59.24 51.59 83.40
N LYS A 35 59.60 50.85 84.46
CA LYS A 35 59.02 49.53 84.76
C LYS A 35 57.51 49.62 84.94
N GLU A 36 57.02 50.61 85.68
CA GLU A 36 55.58 50.78 85.89
C GLU A 36 54.87 51.15 84.59
N THR A 37 55.45 52.04 83.79
CA THR A 37 54.92 52.40 82.46
C THR A 37 54.88 51.18 81.52
N MET A 38 55.90 50.32 81.56
CA MET A 38 55.92 49.07 80.79
C MET A 38 54.88 48.06 81.30
N ARG A 39 54.63 47.99 82.61
CA ARG A 39 53.56 47.14 83.17
C ARG A 39 52.19 47.61 82.72
N THR A 40 51.91 48.91 82.78
CA THR A 40 50.62 49.46 82.32
C THR A 40 50.43 49.23 80.82
N PHE A 41 51.47 49.47 80.01
CA PHE A 41 51.43 49.21 78.57
C PHE A 41 51.20 47.72 78.24
N THR A 42 51.86 46.82 78.97
CA THR A 42 51.65 45.38 78.84
C THR A 42 50.21 44.97 79.20
N SER A 43 49.65 45.56 80.25
CA SER A 43 48.25 45.34 80.66
C SER A 43 47.26 45.80 79.58
N ASP A 44 47.48 46.98 79.01
CA ASP A 44 46.60 47.54 77.98
C ASP A 44 46.63 46.72 76.68
N ILE A 45 47.82 46.26 76.26
CA ILE A 45 47.93 45.30 75.13
C ILE A 45 47.17 44.02 75.44
N ASN A 46 47.33 43.46 76.65
CA ASN A 46 46.65 42.22 77.03
C ASN A 46 45.13 42.38 77.04
N ASN A 47 44.62 43.54 77.47
CA ASN A 47 43.19 43.85 77.42
C ASN A 47 42.68 43.99 75.98
N GLU A 48 43.38 44.73 75.12
CA GLU A 48 43.01 44.84 73.70
C GLU A 48 43.07 43.48 72.99
N ILE A 49 44.07 42.64 73.28
CA ILE A 49 44.15 41.24 72.80
C ILE A 49 42.95 40.41 73.29
N ALA A 50 42.54 40.56 74.56
CA ALA A 50 41.39 39.86 75.10
C ALA A 50 40.08 40.27 74.40
N THR A 51 39.90 41.57 74.14
CA THR A 51 38.76 42.09 73.37
C THR A 51 38.76 41.55 71.94
N MET A 52 39.89 41.61 71.23
CA MET A 52 40.01 41.05 69.88
C MET A 52 39.74 39.54 69.84
N LYS A 53 40.24 38.77 70.83
CA LYS A 53 39.93 37.34 70.96
C LYS A 53 38.44 37.09 71.13
N SER A 54 37.76 37.90 71.92
CA SER A 54 36.31 37.81 72.11
C SER A 54 35.53 38.09 70.82
N GLU A 55 35.93 39.13 70.07
CA GLU A 55 35.31 39.47 68.79
C GLU A 55 35.54 38.38 67.73
N ILE A 56 36.77 37.85 67.64
CA ILE A 56 37.09 36.72 66.77
C ILE A 56 36.24 35.49 67.14
N ALA A 57 36.08 35.19 68.43
CA ALA A 57 35.26 34.06 68.87
C ALA A 57 33.78 34.23 68.47
N LYS A 58 33.23 35.45 68.56
CA LYS A 58 31.86 35.74 68.09
C LYS A 58 31.73 35.55 66.58
N LEU A 59 32.67 36.08 65.79
CA LEU A 59 32.68 35.92 64.34
C LEU A 59 32.79 34.44 63.93
N VAL A 60 33.65 33.67 64.59
CA VAL A 60 33.78 32.22 64.37
C VAL A 60 32.46 31.51 64.65
N LEU A 61 31.76 31.88 65.72
CA LEU A 61 30.46 31.29 66.06
C LEU A 61 29.37 31.64 65.03
N GLU A 62 29.34 32.89 64.54
CA GLU A 62 28.41 33.30 63.47
C GLU A 62 28.69 32.56 62.16
N MET A 63 29.96 32.42 61.77
CA MET A 63 30.36 31.63 60.61
C MET A 63 29.96 30.15 60.77
N ALA A 64 30.16 29.57 61.95
CA ALA A 64 29.76 28.19 62.22
C ALA A 64 28.24 27.99 62.05
N LYS A 65 27.42 28.93 62.55
CA LYS A 65 25.96 28.90 62.38
C LYS A 65 25.53 28.97 60.91
N LEU A 66 26.21 29.80 60.11
CA LEU A 66 25.94 29.88 58.67
C LEU A 66 26.27 28.57 57.97
N VAL A 67 27.40 27.93 58.32
CA VAL A 67 27.79 26.63 57.76
C VAL A 67 26.79 25.53 58.11
N THR A 68 26.27 25.49 59.35
CA THR A 68 25.27 24.49 59.75
C THR A 68 23.87 24.73 59.18
N ASN A 69 23.50 25.99 58.93
CA ASN A 69 22.20 26.35 58.34
C ASN A 69 22.13 26.03 56.84
N MET A 70 23.28 25.90 56.17
CA MET A 70 23.33 25.36 54.82
C MET A 70 23.02 23.86 54.90
N ASN A 71 21.76 23.51 54.60
CA ASN A 71 21.24 22.14 54.55
C ASN A 71 21.78 21.35 53.33
N MET A 72 23.10 21.44 53.11
CA MET A 72 23.82 20.94 51.94
C MET A 72 23.68 19.42 51.81
N GLY A 73 23.62 18.70 52.94
CA GLY A 73 23.36 17.26 52.96
C GLY A 73 22.01 16.88 52.35
N LEU A 74 20.94 17.65 52.63
CA LEU A 74 19.63 17.42 52.02
C LEU A 74 19.65 17.71 50.52
N ILE A 75 20.35 18.75 50.09
CA ILE A 75 20.49 19.11 48.68
C ILE A 75 21.25 18.01 47.93
N ILE A 76 22.37 17.54 48.48
CA ILE A 76 23.16 16.43 47.92
C ILE A 76 22.31 15.16 47.83
N GLY A 77 21.54 14.82 48.87
CA GLY A 77 20.64 13.67 48.86
C GLY A 77 19.63 13.75 47.71
N LYS A 78 18.95 14.90 47.54
CA LYS A 78 18.01 15.12 46.44
C LYS A 78 18.68 15.06 45.06
N LEU A 79 19.89 15.59 44.93
CA LEU A 79 20.67 15.51 43.68
C LEU A 79 21.01 14.07 43.32
N ASN A 80 21.40 13.26 44.31
CA ASN A 80 21.69 11.84 44.10
C ASN A 80 20.44 11.06 43.69
N THR A 81 19.30 11.29 44.35
CA THR A 81 18.03 10.69 43.95
C THR A 81 17.67 11.05 42.52
N LEU A 82 17.74 12.33 42.15
CA LEU A 82 17.45 12.78 40.79
C LEU A 82 18.42 12.17 39.76
N THR A 83 19.70 12.04 40.12
CA THR A 83 20.71 11.41 39.26
C THR A 83 20.36 9.95 38.99
N ASN A 84 19.93 9.21 40.01
CA ASN A 84 19.52 7.82 39.85
C ASN A 84 18.27 7.70 38.97
N GLU A 85 17.26 8.54 39.19
CA GLU A 85 16.06 8.56 38.35
C GLU A 85 16.38 8.89 36.88
N ILE A 86 17.32 9.81 36.63
CA ILE A 86 17.78 10.13 35.27
C ILE A 86 18.47 8.92 34.63
N ASN A 87 19.33 8.22 35.37
CA ASN A 87 20.03 7.04 34.86
C ASN A 87 19.05 5.90 34.53
N GLU A 88 18.10 5.61 35.42
CA GLU A 88 17.05 4.61 35.17
C GLU A 88 16.19 4.97 33.95
N ASN A 89 15.84 6.26 33.80
CA ASN A 89 15.13 6.70 32.61
C ASN A 89 15.98 6.61 31.34
N GLY A 90 17.30 6.80 31.44
CA GLY A 90 18.25 6.55 30.36
C GLY A 90 18.20 5.10 29.87
N GLU A 91 18.30 4.13 30.77
CA GLU A 91 18.22 2.70 30.42
C GLU A 91 16.87 2.31 29.79
N ARG A 92 15.78 2.91 30.28
CA ARG A 92 14.44 2.74 29.68
C ARG A 92 14.37 3.32 28.27
N LEU A 93 14.98 4.48 28.04
CA LEU A 93 15.06 5.09 26.70
C LEU A 93 15.90 4.24 25.73
N ASP A 94 17.01 3.67 26.21
CA ASP A 94 17.83 2.76 25.39
C ASP A 94 17.05 1.51 25.00
N THR A 95 16.30 0.92 25.94
CA THR A 95 15.42 -0.23 25.68
C THR A 95 14.36 0.11 24.63
N LEU A 96 13.64 1.23 24.81
CA LEU A 96 12.64 1.69 23.85
C LEU A 96 13.23 1.97 22.47
N THR A 97 14.45 2.51 22.42
CA THR A 97 15.16 2.78 21.16
C THR A 97 15.44 1.48 20.41
N ASN A 98 15.89 0.43 21.11
CA ASN A 98 16.11 -0.89 20.52
C ASN A 98 14.81 -1.51 20.00
N GLU A 99 13.73 -1.45 20.79
CA GLU A 99 12.41 -1.95 20.36
C GLU A 99 11.89 -1.22 19.11
N ILE A 100 12.09 0.10 19.02
CA ILE A 100 11.71 0.90 17.84
C ILE A 100 12.53 0.45 16.61
N ASN A 101 13.83 0.24 16.77
CA ASN A 101 14.70 -0.21 15.68
C ASN A 101 14.28 -1.60 15.18
N GLU A 102 14.06 -2.56 16.08
CA GLU A 102 13.58 -3.90 15.72
C GLU A 102 12.21 -3.86 15.01
N ASN A 103 11.30 -3.01 15.49
CA ASN A 103 10.01 -2.82 14.84
C ASN A 103 10.16 -2.17 13.45
N GLY A 104 11.13 -1.28 13.26
CA GLY A 104 11.50 -0.73 11.96
C GLY A 104 11.93 -1.81 10.97
N GLU A 105 12.86 -2.68 11.37
CA GLU A 105 13.33 -3.80 10.53
C GLU A 105 12.19 -4.79 10.16
N ARG A 106 11.30 -5.06 11.12
CA ARG A 106 10.10 -5.89 10.89
C ARG A 106 9.16 -5.23 9.88
N LEU A 107 8.97 -3.92 9.96
CA LEU A 107 8.12 -3.17 9.03
C LEU A 107 8.71 -3.19 7.61
N ASP A 108 10.03 -3.04 7.47
CA ASP A 108 10.72 -3.13 6.18
C ASP A 108 10.56 -4.52 5.56
N THR A 109 10.72 -5.57 6.35
CA THR A 109 10.52 -6.96 5.92
C THR A 109 9.09 -7.18 5.41
N LEU A 110 8.08 -6.81 6.20
CA LEU A 110 6.68 -6.94 5.82
C LEU A 110 6.32 -6.13 4.56
N THR A 111 6.92 -4.94 4.43
CA THR A 111 6.73 -4.09 3.24
C THR A 111 7.27 -4.77 1.99
N ASN A 112 8.47 -5.36 2.06
CA ASN A 112 9.07 -6.09 0.96
C ASN A 112 8.26 -7.34 0.57
N GLU A 113 7.85 -8.14 1.56
CA GLU A 113 7.01 -9.32 1.32
C GLU A 113 5.68 -8.96 0.65
N ASN A 114 5.05 -7.87 1.08
CA ASN A 114 3.80 -7.40 0.49
C ASN A 114 4.00 -6.93 -0.95
N ASN A 115 5.09 -6.21 -1.23
CA ASN A 115 5.43 -5.78 -2.58
C ASN A 115 5.68 -6.97 -3.52
N GLU A 116 6.38 -8.01 -3.04
CA GLU A 116 6.64 -9.23 -3.79
C GLU A 116 5.35 -10.02 -4.06
N LYS A 117 4.51 -10.23 -3.04
CA LYS A 117 3.19 -10.87 -3.19
C LYS A 117 2.31 -10.13 -4.20
N MET A 118 2.32 -8.80 -4.16
CA MET A 118 1.60 -7.96 -5.12
C MET A 118 2.14 -8.10 -6.54
N ALA A 119 3.46 -8.19 -6.73
CA ALA A 119 4.08 -8.42 -8.03
C ALA A 119 3.71 -9.79 -8.61
N THR A 120 3.74 -10.83 -7.79
CA THR A 120 3.33 -12.19 -8.17
C THR A 120 1.86 -12.23 -8.57
N LEU A 121 0.97 -11.69 -7.72
CA LEU A 121 -0.47 -11.64 -7.99
C LEU A 121 -0.78 -10.87 -9.27
N LYS A 122 -0.10 -9.75 -9.51
CA LYS A 122 -0.25 -8.96 -10.74
C LYS A 122 0.15 -9.78 -11.99
N THR A 123 1.21 -10.57 -11.88
CA THR A 123 1.72 -11.42 -12.97
C THR A 123 0.75 -12.56 -13.26
N GLU A 124 0.27 -13.25 -12.22
CA GLU A 124 -0.71 -14.32 -12.33
C GLU A 124 -2.02 -13.82 -12.95
N LEU A 125 -2.56 -12.71 -12.44
CA LEU A 125 -3.80 -12.12 -12.95
C LEU A 125 -3.66 -11.72 -14.43
N THR A 126 -2.53 -11.11 -14.80
CA THR A 126 -2.25 -10.74 -16.20
C THR A 126 -2.22 -11.98 -17.10
N SER A 127 -1.58 -13.06 -16.63
CA SER A 127 -1.54 -14.34 -17.35
C SER A 127 -2.94 -14.92 -17.54
N THR A 128 -3.76 -14.97 -16.48
CA THR A 128 -5.14 -15.47 -16.54
C THR A 128 -6.00 -14.62 -17.47
N ILE A 129 -5.90 -13.29 -17.43
CA ILE A 129 -6.62 -12.39 -18.33
C ILE A 129 -6.24 -12.67 -19.78
N ASN A 130 -4.95 -12.79 -20.08
CA ASN A 130 -4.47 -13.09 -21.43
C ASN A 130 -4.97 -14.44 -21.92
N GLN A 131 -4.92 -15.48 -21.09
CA GLN A 131 -5.47 -16.80 -21.41
C GLN A 131 -6.97 -16.75 -21.68
N ASN A 132 -7.73 -16.05 -20.82
CA ASN A 132 -9.17 -15.92 -20.99
C ASN A 132 -9.53 -15.12 -22.23
N LYS A 133 -8.73 -14.11 -22.60
CA LYS A 133 -8.88 -13.38 -23.85
C LYS A 133 -8.71 -14.29 -25.07
N VAL A 134 -7.66 -15.11 -25.09
CA VAL A 134 -7.43 -16.10 -26.17
C VAL A 134 -8.59 -17.10 -26.27
N LYS A 135 -9.07 -17.62 -25.13
CA LYS A 135 -10.24 -18.52 -25.10
C LYS A 135 -11.50 -17.83 -25.63
N LEU A 136 -11.72 -16.58 -25.24
CA LEU A 136 -12.87 -15.79 -25.71
C LEU A 136 -12.80 -15.56 -27.22
N ASP A 137 -11.63 -15.24 -27.76
CA ASP A 137 -11.45 -15.04 -29.19
C ASP A 137 -11.64 -16.34 -29.98
N ALA A 138 -11.16 -17.48 -29.46
CA ALA A 138 -11.41 -18.79 -30.05
C ALA A 138 -12.90 -19.17 -30.06
N LEU A 139 -13.63 -18.93 -28.96
CA LEU A 139 -15.06 -19.16 -28.86
C LEU A 139 -15.87 -18.29 -29.84
N LYS A 140 -15.47 -17.02 -30.00
CA LYS A 140 -16.09 -16.11 -30.99
C LYS A 140 -15.93 -16.66 -32.41
N THR A 141 -14.73 -17.12 -32.77
CA THR A 141 -14.47 -17.71 -34.10
C THR A 141 -15.38 -18.93 -34.34
N GLN A 142 -15.46 -19.84 -33.38
CA GLN A 142 -16.35 -21.02 -33.49
C GLN A 142 -17.82 -20.66 -33.67
N MET A 143 -18.31 -19.63 -32.98
CA MET A 143 -19.67 -19.13 -33.16
C MET A 143 -19.92 -18.57 -34.56
N THR A 144 -18.94 -17.83 -35.13
CA THR A 144 -19.08 -17.26 -36.47
C THR A 144 -19.13 -18.34 -37.55
N GLU A 145 -18.34 -19.41 -37.42
CA GLU A 145 -18.32 -20.53 -38.36
C GLU A 145 -19.59 -21.39 -38.26
N THR A 146 -20.12 -21.58 -37.05
CA THR A 146 -21.36 -22.34 -36.85
C THR A 146 -22.57 -21.61 -37.43
N ASN A 147 -22.60 -20.28 -37.36
CA ASN A 147 -23.71 -19.47 -37.87
C ASN A 147 -23.71 -19.32 -39.40
N SER A 148 -22.55 -19.39 -40.06
CA SER A 148 -22.48 -19.28 -41.52
C SER A 148 -22.97 -20.55 -42.25
N CYS A 149 -22.73 -21.74 -41.70
CA CYS A 149 -23.11 -23.01 -42.33
C CYS A 149 -24.62 -23.34 -42.20
N ALA A 150 -25.26 -22.87 -41.12
CA ALA A 150 -26.69 -23.13 -40.87
C ALA A 150 -27.64 -22.25 -41.73
N CYS A 151 -27.18 -21.08 -42.21
CA CYS A 151 -28.03 -20.16 -42.97
C CYS A 151 -28.08 -20.51 -44.47
N GLU A 152 -26.94 -20.87 -45.06
CA GLU A 152 -26.83 -21.09 -46.51
C GLU A 152 -27.56 -22.37 -46.97
N SER A 153 -27.43 -23.44 -46.18
CA SER A 153 -28.12 -24.72 -46.41
C SER A 153 -29.66 -24.61 -46.26
N ARG A 154 -30.16 -23.77 -45.34
CA ARG A 154 -31.60 -23.51 -45.16
C ARG A 154 -32.20 -22.69 -46.30
N LYS A 155 -31.46 -21.70 -46.81
CA LYS A 155 -31.88 -20.86 -47.94
C LYS A 155 -32.06 -21.69 -49.21
N GLN A 156 -31.14 -22.63 -49.45
CA GLN A 156 -31.20 -23.50 -50.63
C GLN A 156 -32.31 -24.57 -50.53
N ARG A 157 -32.62 -25.11 -49.33
CA ARG A 157 -33.74 -26.05 -49.11
C ARG A 157 -35.12 -25.49 -49.45
N ARG A 158 -35.34 -24.19 -49.27
CA ARG A 158 -36.67 -23.55 -49.45
C ARG A 158 -36.87 -22.95 -50.85
N ARG A 159 -35.89 -23.11 -51.74
CA ARG A 159 -35.89 -22.52 -53.08
C ARG A 159 -36.87 -23.22 -54.00
N ILE A 160 -37.09 -24.52 -53.86
CA ILE A 160 -38.09 -25.26 -54.63
C ILE A 160 -39.26 -25.68 -53.74
N TYR A 161 -40.47 -25.64 -54.28
CA TYR A 161 -41.65 -26.22 -53.64
C TYR A 161 -42.52 -26.97 -54.67
N TYR A 162 -43.29 -27.94 -54.19
CA TYR A 162 -44.22 -28.73 -55.01
C TYR A 162 -45.63 -28.16 -54.90
N ALA A 163 -46.25 -27.87 -56.04
CA ALA A 163 -47.68 -27.62 -56.16
C ALA A 163 -48.35 -28.87 -56.76
N GLY A 164 -49.02 -29.64 -55.90
CA GLY A 164 -49.62 -30.93 -56.26
C GLY A 164 -50.99 -30.84 -56.93
N GLY A 165 -51.66 -32.00 -57.03
CA GLY A 165 -53.06 -32.11 -57.46
C GLY A 165 -53.31 -32.87 -58.76
N TYR A 166 -52.27 -33.21 -59.53
CA TYR A 166 -52.44 -33.83 -60.87
C TYR A 166 -53.44 -33.05 -61.74
N ILE A 167 -53.32 -31.71 -61.76
CA ILE A 167 -54.26 -30.79 -62.42
C ILE A 167 -53.61 -29.88 -63.46
N TYR A 168 -52.30 -29.94 -63.65
CA TYR A 168 -51.59 -29.04 -64.56
C TYR A 168 -51.03 -29.80 -65.77
N THR A 169 -51.39 -29.35 -66.97
CA THR A 169 -50.59 -29.60 -68.20
C THR A 169 -49.25 -28.86 -68.12
N PHE A 170 -48.29 -29.17 -68.99
CA PHE A 170 -46.98 -28.49 -68.96
C PHE A 170 -47.10 -26.96 -69.11
N ALA A 171 -47.96 -26.48 -70.01
CA ALA A 171 -48.20 -25.05 -70.20
C ALA A 171 -48.84 -24.40 -68.96
N GLN A 172 -49.82 -25.07 -68.35
CA GLN A 172 -50.47 -24.59 -67.12
C GLN A 172 -49.53 -24.62 -65.91
N ALA A 173 -48.66 -25.62 -65.82
CA ALA A 173 -47.64 -25.74 -64.78
C ALA A 173 -46.66 -24.56 -64.82
N LYS A 174 -46.19 -24.22 -66.03
CA LYS A 174 -45.33 -23.04 -66.22
C LYS A 174 -46.04 -21.74 -65.84
N ALA A 175 -47.27 -21.55 -66.36
CA ALA A 175 -48.08 -20.37 -66.05
C ALA A 175 -48.44 -20.26 -64.55
N TYR A 176 -48.63 -21.39 -63.86
CA TYR A 176 -48.88 -21.43 -62.43
C TYR A 176 -47.69 -20.86 -61.65
N CYS A 177 -46.46 -21.34 -61.91
CA CYS A 177 -45.29 -20.81 -61.22
C CYS A 177 -45.10 -19.32 -61.55
N GLU A 178 -45.24 -18.93 -62.82
CA GLU A 178 -45.10 -17.54 -63.26
C GLU A 178 -46.14 -16.61 -62.61
N GLY A 179 -47.39 -17.08 -62.45
CA GLY A 179 -48.45 -16.36 -61.76
C GLY A 179 -48.18 -16.15 -60.26
N GLN A 180 -47.29 -16.94 -59.65
CA GLN A 180 -46.80 -16.74 -58.28
C GLN A 180 -45.52 -15.89 -58.22
N GLY A 181 -45.06 -15.33 -59.35
CA GLY A 181 -43.77 -14.62 -59.44
C GLY A 181 -42.56 -15.54 -59.35
N HIS A 182 -42.74 -16.81 -59.71
CA HIS A 182 -41.74 -17.87 -59.61
C HIS A 182 -41.49 -18.50 -60.99
N THR A 183 -40.42 -19.28 -61.12
CA THR A 183 -40.16 -20.03 -62.36
C THR A 183 -40.40 -21.52 -62.14
N ILE A 184 -40.71 -22.26 -63.20
CA ILE A 184 -40.70 -23.72 -63.09
C ILE A 184 -39.27 -24.20 -62.78
N ALA A 185 -39.14 -25.12 -61.83
CA ALA A 185 -37.85 -25.59 -61.34
C ALA A 185 -37.08 -26.33 -62.44
N THR A 186 -35.76 -26.12 -62.49
CA THR A 186 -34.89 -26.83 -63.41
C THR A 186 -34.50 -28.22 -62.87
N PRO A 187 -34.10 -29.17 -63.73
CA PRO A 187 -33.52 -30.44 -63.29
C PRO A 187 -32.38 -30.27 -62.30
N GLY A 188 -31.43 -29.37 -62.55
CA GLY A 188 -30.30 -29.15 -61.64
C GLY A 188 -30.73 -28.56 -60.29
N GLN A 189 -31.75 -27.70 -60.26
CA GLN A 189 -32.33 -27.22 -59.01
C GLN A 189 -32.99 -28.38 -58.24
N MET A 190 -33.73 -29.25 -58.95
CA MET A 190 -34.36 -30.42 -58.36
C MET A 190 -33.34 -31.40 -57.76
N ASP A 191 -32.25 -31.68 -58.47
CA ASP A 191 -31.16 -32.53 -57.99
C ASP A 191 -30.50 -31.93 -56.74
N ALA A 192 -30.25 -30.61 -56.74
CA ALA A 192 -29.73 -29.92 -55.55
C ALA A 192 -30.70 -29.95 -54.37
N ALA A 193 -32.00 -29.80 -54.60
CA ALA A 193 -33.03 -29.90 -53.56
C ALA A 193 -33.11 -31.32 -52.99
N PHE A 194 -32.98 -32.33 -53.86
CA PHE A 194 -32.86 -33.73 -53.44
C PHE A 194 -31.63 -33.92 -52.55
N GLU A 195 -30.42 -33.52 -52.96
CA GLU A 195 -29.21 -33.66 -52.12
C GLU A 195 -29.35 -32.98 -50.75
N LEU A 196 -30.13 -31.90 -50.68
CA LEU A 196 -30.43 -31.21 -49.43
C LEU A 196 -31.53 -31.86 -48.59
N GLY A 197 -32.16 -32.95 -49.02
CA GLY A 197 -33.13 -33.71 -48.22
C GLY A 197 -34.58 -33.63 -48.70
N MET A 198 -34.89 -33.02 -49.86
CA MET A 198 -36.26 -32.97 -50.38
C MET A 198 -36.75 -34.39 -50.72
N ALA A 199 -37.93 -34.76 -50.20
CA ALA A 199 -38.59 -36.03 -50.45
C ALA A 199 -40.09 -35.80 -50.63
N ILE A 200 -40.59 -35.92 -51.87
CA ILE A 200 -41.99 -35.68 -52.19
C ILE A 200 -42.45 -36.76 -53.15
N CYS A 201 -43.42 -37.57 -52.72
CA CYS A 201 -43.99 -38.62 -53.56
C CYS A 201 -45.10 -38.05 -54.45
N GLY A 202 -44.70 -37.20 -55.40
CA GLY A 202 -45.62 -36.52 -56.31
C GLY A 202 -44.95 -36.23 -57.65
N TYR A 203 -45.52 -36.75 -58.72
CA TYR A 203 -45.06 -36.46 -60.07
C TYR A 203 -45.32 -34.98 -60.38
N GLY A 204 -44.31 -34.28 -60.87
CA GLY A 204 -44.45 -32.88 -61.26
C GLY A 204 -43.57 -32.47 -62.42
N TRP A 205 -44.06 -31.50 -63.18
CA TRP A 205 -43.35 -30.90 -64.30
C TRP A 205 -42.10 -30.11 -63.85
N LEU A 206 -41.04 -30.22 -64.65
CA LEU A 206 -39.82 -29.41 -64.58
C LEU A 206 -39.62 -28.60 -65.88
N SER A 207 -38.69 -27.65 -65.85
CA SER A 207 -38.44 -26.70 -66.94
C SER A 207 -38.07 -27.32 -68.29
N ASP A 208 -37.51 -28.53 -68.28
CA ASP A 208 -37.13 -29.30 -69.49
C ASP A 208 -38.31 -30.10 -70.07
N GLY A 209 -39.50 -29.98 -69.50
CA GLY A 209 -40.67 -30.77 -69.86
C GLY A 209 -40.62 -32.21 -69.34
N SER A 210 -39.64 -32.56 -68.52
CA SER A 210 -39.63 -33.85 -67.84
C SER A 210 -40.55 -33.84 -66.63
N ILE A 211 -41.01 -35.02 -66.24
CA ILE A 211 -41.80 -35.22 -65.03
C ILE A 211 -40.95 -36.01 -64.05
N ARG A 212 -40.67 -35.41 -62.89
CA ARG A 212 -39.78 -36.00 -61.90
C ARG A 212 -40.38 -35.95 -60.49
N TYR A 213 -39.81 -36.74 -59.58
CA TYR A 213 -40.12 -36.71 -58.16
C TYR A 213 -38.91 -37.19 -57.33
N PRO A 214 -38.57 -36.55 -56.20
CA PRO A 214 -37.38 -36.88 -55.42
C PRO A 214 -37.74 -37.85 -54.28
N THR A 215 -36.99 -38.94 -54.16
CA THR A 215 -37.20 -39.95 -53.11
C THR A 215 -35.94 -40.10 -52.26
N GLN A 216 -36.01 -39.73 -50.98
CA GLN A 216 -34.91 -39.94 -50.03
C GLN A 216 -34.85 -41.36 -49.47
N MET A 217 -36.01 -41.87 -49.03
CA MET A 217 -36.14 -43.20 -48.47
C MET A 217 -36.99 -44.05 -49.43
N PRO A 218 -36.42 -45.10 -50.04
CA PRO A 218 -37.20 -46.00 -50.88
C PRO A 218 -38.29 -46.66 -50.05
N SER A 219 -39.54 -46.54 -50.48
CA SER A 219 -40.68 -47.17 -49.80
C SER A 219 -40.69 -48.67 -50.10
N HIS A 220 -40.72 -49.51 -49.06
CA HIS A 220 -40.89 -50.96 -49.20
C HIS A 220 -42.29 -51.37 -49.70
N THR A 221 -43.26 -50.45 -49.67
CA THR A 221 -44.66 -50.69 -50.05
C THR A 221 -45.03 -50.12 -51.42
N GLY A 222 -44.04 -49.75 -52.24
CA GLY A 222 -44.20 -49.65 -53.70
C GLY A 222 -44.77 -48.35 -54.29
N GLY A 223 -44.84 -47.25 -53.54
CA GLY A 223 -45.43 -46.01 -54.06
C GLY A 223 -44.47 -45.03 -54.76
N CYS A 224 -43.21 -44.95 -54.30
CA CYS A 224 -42.37 -43.76 -54.52
C CYS A 224 -40.95 -44.10 -55.00
N GLY A 225 -40.79 -44.87 -56.08
CA GLY A 225 -39.52 -45.04 -56.79
C GLY A 225 -38.31 -45.51 -55.95
N LYS A 226 -37.10 -45.44 -56.54
CA LYS A 226 -35.83 -45.72 -55.83
C LYS A 226 -35.27 -44.43 -55.24
N ARG A 227 -34.29 -44.52 -54.33
CA ARG A 227 -33.58 -43.33 -53.83
C ARG A 227 -32.99 -42.54 -55.00
N GLY A 228 -33.30 -41.25 -55.10
CA GLY A 228 -32.87 -40.36 -56.18
C GLY A 228 -34.01 -39.53 -56.75
N VAL A 229 -33.69 -38.73 -57.77
CA VAL A 229 -34.67 -38.00 -58.58
C VAL A 229 -35.16 -38.93 -59.69
N ASN A 230 -36.33 -39.51 -59.48
CA ASN A 230 -36.94 -40.46 -60.40
C ASN A 230 -37.65 -39.70 -61.52
N THR A 231 -37.41 -40.09 -62.77
CA THR A 231 -38.05 -39.50 -63.96
C THR A 231 -39.06 -40.48 -64.55
N ILE A 232 -40.25 -40.01 -64.91
CA ILE A 232 -41.17 -40.78 -65.74
C ILE A 232 -41.12 -40.28 -67.17
N PHE A 233 -40.98 -41.20 -68.11
CA PHE A 233 -40.97 -40.89 -69.54
C PHE A 233 -42.41 -40.80 -70.04
N ASN A 234 -43.01 -39.62 -69.89
CA ASN A 234 -44.32 -39.32 -70.43
C ASN A 234 -44.24 -38.01 -71.21
N ARG A 235 -44.25 -38.11 -72.54
CA ARG A 235 -44.06 -36.97 -73.45
C ARG A 235 -45.38 -36.33 -73.90
N ASN A 236 -46.52 -36.74 -73.37
CA ASN A 236 -47.79 -36.09 -73.70
C ASN A 236 -47.95 -34.81 -72.85
N PRO A 237 -47.85 -33.62 -73.45
CA PRO A 237 -47.95 -32.35 -72.72
C PRO A 237 -49.34 -32.09 -72.14
N HIS A 238 -50.35 -32.86 -72.56
CA HIS A 238 -51.74 -32.75 -72.11
C HIS A 238 -52.06 -33.57 -70.85
N HIS A 239 -51.12 -34.40 -70.38
CA HIS A 239 -51.32 -35.11 -69.11
C HIS A 239 -51.20 -34.17 -67.91
N LEU A 240 -51.98 -34.46 -66.89
CA LEU A 240 -52.09 -33.62 -65.71
C LEU A 240 -51.19 -34.14 -64.60
N PHE A 241 -50.27 -33.29 -64.14
CA PHE A 241 -49.35 -33.56 -63.04
C PHE A 241 -49.34 -32.38 -62.06
N GLY A 242 -48.56 -32.50 -60.99
CA GLY A 242 -48.15 -31.33 -60.21
C GLY A 242 -47.07 -30.52 -60.93
N VAL A 243 -46.51 -29.55 -60.25
CA VAL A 243 -45.37 -28.76 -60.74
C VAL A 243 -44.41 -28.46 -59.60
N TYR A 244 -43.11 -28.45 -59.89
CA TYR A 244 -42.11 -27.92 -58.98
C TYR A 244 -41.76 -26.49 -59.40
N CYS A 245 -41.90 -25.53 -58.49
CA CYS A 245 -41.59 -24.13 -58.75
C CYS A 245 -40.36 -23.69 -57.95
N SER A 246 -39.53 -22.84 -58.54
CA SER A 246 -38.39 -22.17 -57.90
C SER A 246 -38.77 -20.75 -57.51
N ARG A 247 -38.63 -20.44 -56.21
CA ARG A 247 -38.64 -19.08 -55.66
C ARG A 247 -37.37 -18.31 -55.97
#